data_AF-A0A9N9NU53-F1
#
_entry.id   AF-A0A9N9NU53-F1
#
_cell.length_a   1.000
_cell.length_b   1.000
_cell.length_c   1.000
_cell.angle_alpha   90.00
_cell.angle_beta   90.00
_cell.angle_gamma   90.00
#
_symmetry.space_group_name_H-M   'P 1'
#
loop_
_entity.id
_entity.type
_entity.pdbx_description
1 polymer ?
#
loop_
_entity_poly.entity_id
_entity_poly.type
_entity_poly.pdbx_seq_one_letter_code
_entity_poly.pdbx_strand_id
1 'polypeptide(L)'
;DPGILLLISGDGDYLPAILRARKHKWKVETWFWRSAMSGDLTKESSLFRFLDNYYIHFTYVYGQNPIGKNHSLEITDGETIRKWTSNEVMDCFASLQLFGWWCRKDEHTIFLYFDSKANLGK
;
A
#
# COMPACT_ATOMS: atom_id res chain seq x y z
N ASP A 1 25.78 -6.30 20.00
CA ASP A 1 26.07 -7.15 18.83
C ASP A 1 25.77 -6.43 17.52
N PRO A 2 26.49 -6.74 16.43
CA PRO A 2 26.15 -6.28 15.10
C PRO A 2 24.81 -6.89 14.66
N GLY A 3 23.97 -6.10 14.00
CA GLY A 3 22.63 -6.48 13.56
C GLY A 3 22.25 -5.82 12.24
N ILE A 4 21.06 -6.14 11.75
CA ILE A 4 20.48 -5.55 10.55
C ILE A 4 19.15 -4.91 10.94
N LEU A 5 18.99 -3.62 10.61
CA LEU A 5 17.71 -2.93 10.62
C LEU A 5 17.17 -2.89 9.19
N LEU A 6 16.04 -3.57 8.95
CA LEU A 6 15.27 -3.43 7.72
C LEU A 6 14.09 -2.49 7.98
N LEU A 7 14.12 -1.30 7.39
CA LEU A 7 13.02 -0.33 7.43
C LEU A 7 12.20 -0.45 6.16
N ILE A 8 10.92 -0.79 6.28
CA ILE A 8 9.96 -0.79 5.16
C ILE A 8 9.10 0.47 5.29
N SER A 9 9.67 1.61 4.94
CA SER A 9 9.02 2.93 5.00
C SER A 9 9.87 3.98 4.29
N GLY A 10 9.21 5.01 3.74
CA GLY A 10 9.86 6.24 3.25
C GLY A 10 9.74 7.42 4.22
N ASP A 11 9.17 7.21 5.40
CA ASP A 11 8.81 8.27 6.34
C ASP A 11 10.00 8.78 7.18
N GLY A 12 10.23 10.08 7.15
CA GLY A 12 11.33 10.75 7.84
C GLY A 12 11.32 10.58 9.36
N ASP A 13 10.16 10.31 9.96
CA ASP A 13 10.03 10.15 11.41
C ASP A 13 10.82 8.95 11.98
N TYR A 14 11.24 8.03 11.11
CA TYR A 14 12.10 6.90 11.49
C TYR A 14 13.59 7.23 11.55
N LEU A 15 14.00 8.45 11.17
CA LEU A 15 15.39 8.90 11.22
C LEU A 15 16.09 8.66 12.58
N PRO A 16 15.47 8.95 13.74
CA PRO A 16 16.10 8.67 15.03
C PRO A 16 16.39 7.18 15.26
N ALA A 17 15.56 6.27 14.73
CA ALA A 17 15.78 4.83 14.85
C ALA A 17 16.98 4.37 14.00
N ILE A 18 17.10 4.91 12.78
CA ILE A 18 18.23 4.66 11.89
C ILE A 18 19.54 5.14 12.52
N LEU A 19 19.57 6.36 13.06
CA LEU A 19 20.77 6.91 13.70
C LEU A 19 21.22 6.07 14.89
N ARG A 20 20.28 5.55 15.70
CA ARG A 20 20.60 4.60 16.78
C ARG A 20 21.21 3.31 16.25
N ALA A 21 20.62 2.70 15.21
CA ALA A 21 21.15 1.47 14.60
C ALA A 21 22.58 1.68 14.07
N ARG A 22 22.84 2.80 13.38
CA ARG A 22 24.19 3.16 12.91
C ARG A 22 25.20 3.32 14.05
N LYS A 23 24.80 3.95 15.16
CA LYS A 23 25.66 4.09 16.36
C LYS A 23 26.10 2.72 16.91
N HIS A 24 25.24 1.71 16.79
CA HIS A 24 25.54 0.32 17.15
C HIS A 24 26.24 -0.48 16.04
N LYS A 25 26.66 0.17 14.95
CA LYS A 25 27.28 -0.45 13.77
C LYS A 25 26.39 -1.48 13.08
N TRP A 26 25.07 -1.31 13.16
CA TRP A 26 24.14 -2.15 12.42
C TRP A 26 24.10 -1.75 10.95
N LYS A 27 23.87 -2.73 10.08
CA LYS A 27 23.55 -2.46 8.67
C LYS A 27 22.13 -1.92 8.61
N VAL A 28 21.92 -0.83 7.88
CA VAL A 28 20.60 -0.22 7.70
C VAL A 28 20.19 -0.36 6.24
N GLU A 29 19.09 -1.08 6.01
CA GLU A 29 18.50 -1.28 4.71
C GLU A 29 17.09 -0.68 4.70
N THR A 30 16.81 0.18 3.72
CA THR A 30 15.54 0.92 3.65
C THR A 30 14.82 0.61 2.33
N TRP A 31 13.59 0.11 2.44
CA TRP A 31 12.72 -0.28 1.34
C TRP A 31 11.53 0.67 1.30
N PHE A 32 11.31 1.34 0.17
CA PHE A 32 10.33 2.43 0.10
C PHE A 32 9.79 2.65 -1.32
N TRP A 33 8.64 3.32 -1.43
CA TRP A 33 8.09 3.82 -2.69
C TRP A 33 8.85 5.06 -3.13
N ARG A 34 9.33 5.12 -4.38
CA ARG A 34 10.09 6.28 -4.87
C ARG A 34 9.38 7.62 -4.65
N SER A 35 8.05 7.65 -4.75
CA SER A 35 7.23 8.84 -4.55
C SER A 35 7.09 9.29 -3.09
N ALA A 36 7.43 8.46 -2.12
CA ALA A 36 7.13 8.68 -0.70
C ALA A 36 8.38 8.77 0.19
N MET A 37 9.57 8.94 -0.40
CA MET A 37 10.82 8.95 0.36
C MET A 37 11.18 10.34 0.89
N SER A 38 11.42 10.42 2.19
CA SER A 38 12.03 11.59 2.81
C SER A 38 13.50 11.75 2.40
N GLY A 39 13.89 12.97 2.03
CA GLY A 39 15.26 13.32 1.65
C GLY A 39 16.29 13.24 2.78
N ASP A 40 15.85 13.14 4.04
CA ASP A 40 16.77 12.97 5.18
C ASP A 40 17.11 11.50 5.42
N LEU A 41 16.19 10.57 5.12
CA LEU A 41 16.47 9.13 5.17
C LEU A 41 17.48 8.68 4.11
N THR A 42 17.52 9.34 2.96
CA THR A 42 18.41 8.98 1.85
C THR A 42 19.88 9.22 2.17
N LYS A 43 20.19 10.13 3.10
CA LYS A 43 21.56 10.41 3.54
C LYS A 43 22.10 9.36 4.51
N GLU A 44 21.21 8.69 5.23
CA GLU A 44 21.56 7.87 6.38
C GLU A 44 21.48 6.36 6.14
N SER A 45 20.77 5.90 5.11
CA SER A 45 20.66 4.46 4.87
C SER A 45 21.84 3.94 4.04
N SER A 46 22.31 2.72 4.36
CA SER A 46 23.43 2.10 3.67
C SER A 46 23.04 1.38 2.39
N LEU A 47 21.77 0.98 2.27
CA LEU A 47 21.22 0.28 1.11
C LEU A 47 19.77 0.70 0.89
N PHE A 48 19.40 0.88 -0.37
CA PHE A 48 18.04 1.20 -0.79
C PHE A 48 17.47 0.14 -1.73
N ARG A 49 16.17 -0.11 -1.56
CA ARG A 49 15.35 -0.88 -2.50
C ARG A 49 14.06 -0.11 -2.80
N PHE A 50 13.75 0.02 -4.07
CA PHE A 50 12.47 0.56 -4.50
C PHE A 50 11.42 -0.53 -4.42
N LEU A 51 10.31 -0.22 -3.73
CA LEU A 51 9.17 -1.11 -3.66
C LEU A 51 8.28 -1.02 -4.89
N ASP A 52 8.50 -0.04 -5.78
CA ASP A 52 7.64 0.30 -6.93
C ASP A 52 7.16 -0.91 -7.74
N ASN A 53 8.02 -1.90 -8.01
CA ASN A 53 7.63 -3.11 -8.76
C ASN A 53 6.83 -4.13 -7.94
N TYR A 54 6.82 -4.00 -6.62
CA TYR A 54 6.09 -4.83 -5.67
C TYR A 54 4.77 -4.19 -5.21
N TYR A 55 4.36 -3.06 -5.78
CA TYR A 55 3.15 -2.32 -5.37
C TYR A 55 1.92 -3.21 -5.24
N ILE A 56 1.69 -4.12 -6.19
CA ILE A 56 0.56 -5.05 -6.15
C ILE A 56 0.50 -5.91 -4.87
N HIS A 57 1.64 -6.12 -4.20
CA HIS A 57 1.73 -6.88 -2.96
C HIS A 57 1.51 -6.03 -1.70
N PHE A 58 1.51 -4.70 -1.80
CA PHE A 58 1.58 -3.80 -0.64
C PHE A 58 0.58 -2.64 -0.66
N THR A 59 0.10 -2.20 -1.83
CA THR A 59 -0.85 -1.08 -1.93
C THR A 59 -2.26 -1.61 -2.03
N TYR A 60 -2.88 -1.75 -0.86
CA TYR A 60 -4.31 -1.92 -0.70
C TYR A 60 -4.88 -0.59 -0.23
N VAL A 61 -5.96 -0.14 -0.86
CA VAL A 61 -6.67 1.03 -0.34
C VAL A 61 -8.14 0.71 -0.23
N TYR A 62 -8.59 0.54 1.01
CA TYR A 62 -10.00 0.52 1.36
C TYR A 62 -10.29 1.79 2.15
N GLY A 63 -11.17 2.65 1.63
CA GLY A 63 -11.37 3.96 2.22
C GLY A 63 -12.55 4.71 1.64
N GLN A 64 -12.61 6.00 1.94
CA GLN A 64 -13.64 6.90 1.41
C GLN A 64 -13.56 7.00 -0.11
N ASN A 65 -14.64 7.48 -0.73
CA ASN A 65 -14.73 7.64 -2.16
C ASN A 65 -13.58 8.52 -2.70
N PRO A 66 -12.72 7.99 -3.59
CA PRO A 66 -11.59 8.75 -4.11
C PRO A 66 -12.08 9.85 -5.06
N ILE A 67 -11.81 11.10 -4.71
CA ILE A 67 -12.16 12.27 -5.52
C ILE A 67 -11.49 12.17 -6.90
N GLY A 68 -12.27 12.30 -7.98
CA GLY A 68 -11.76 12.39 -9.36
C GLY A 68 -11.45 11.05 -10.04
N LYS A 69 -11.75 9.90 -9.43
CA LYS A 69 -11.68 8.59 -10.11
C LYS A 69 -13.01 8.24 -10.77
N ASN A 70 -13.00 8.19 -12.10
CA ASN A 70 -14.21 7.95 -12.91
C ASN A 70 -14.27 6.53 -13.52
N HIS A 71 -13.27 5.70 -13.26
CA HIS A 71 -13.18 4.34 -13.78
C HIS A 71 -13.44 3.37 -12.64
N SER A 72 -14.66 2.87 -12.52
CA SER A 72 -15.04 1.98 -11.44
C SER A 72 -15.82 0.76 -11.92
N LEU A 73 -15.67 -0.33 -11.20
CA LEU A 73 -16.57 -1.46 -11.22
C LEU A 73 -17.49 -1.35 -10.01
N GLU A 74 -18.80 -1.41 -10.27
CA GLU A 74 -19.81 -1.56 -9.23
C GLU A 74 -20.02 -3.05 -8.97
N ILE A 75 -19.89 -3.44 -7.72
CA ILE A 75 -20.06 -4.82 -7.29
C ILE A 75 -21.29 -4.85 -6.38
N THR A 76 -22.31 -5.57 -6.84
CA THR A 76 -23.56 -5.81 -6.12
C THR A 76 -23.82 -7.32 -6.11
N ASP A 77 -24.04 -7.88 -4.92
CA ASP A 77 -24.41 -9.29 -4.73
C ASP A 77 -25.38 -9.43 -3.54
N GLY A 78 -26.30 -8.47 -3.43
CA GLY A 78 -27.37 -8.44 -2.42
C GLY A 78 -26.88 -8.69 -0.98
N GLU A 79 -27.25 -9.84 -0.42
CA GLU A 79 -26.96 -10.23 0.96
C GLU A 79 -25.51 -10.66 1.20
N THR A 80 -24.78 -11.11 0.17
CA THR A 80 -23.39 -11.56 0.32
C THR A 80 -22.49 -10.38 0.69
N ILE A 81 -22.59 -9.28 -0.04
CA ILE A 81 -21.80 -8.06 0.20
C ILE A 81 -22.14 -7.43 1.55
N ARG A 82 -23.39 -7.54 2.01
CA ARG A 82 -23.79 -7.06 3.33
C ARG A 82 -22.99 -7.73 4.46
N LYS A 83 -22.64 -9.00 4.28
CA LYS A 83 -21.88 -9.77 5.26
C LYS A 83 -20.37 -9.53 5.19
N TRP A 84 -19.87 -8.96 4.09
CA TRP A 84 -18.44 -8.74 3.90
C TRP A 84 -17.93 -7.59 4.75
N THR A 85 -16.98 -7.88 5.63
CA THR A 85 -16.18 -6.87 6.30
C THR A 85 -15.05 -6.42 5.37
N SER A 86 -14.15 -5.56 5.86
CA SER A 86 -12.92 -5.24 5.13
C SER A 86 -12.11 -6.49 4.79
N ASN A 87 -12.12 -7.53 5.64
CA ASN A 87 -11.29 -8.72 5.43
C ASN A 87 -11.77 -9.55 4.23
N GLU A 88 -13.07 -9.81 4.09
CA GLU A 88 -13.58 -10.56 2.94
C GLU A 88 -13.38 -9.80 1.62
N VAL A 89 -13.52 -8.47 1.64
CA VAL A 89 -13.18 -7.62 0.50
C VAL A 89 -11.70 -7.75 0.13
N MET A 90 -10.83 -7.81 1.14
CA MET A 90 -9.39 -7.98 0.96
C MET A 90 -9.02 -9.37 0.43
N ASP A 91 -9.67 -10.43 0.90
CA ASP A 91 -9.46 -11.79 0.40
C ASP A 91 -9.89 -11.92 -1.06
N CYS A 92 -11.04 -11.33 -1.42
CA CYS A 92 -11.51 -11.23 -2.79
C CYS A 92 -10.48 -10.51 -3.67
N PHE A 93 -10.00 -9.34 -3.24
CA PHE A 93 -8.95 -8.57 -3.91
C PHE A 93 -7.67 -9.40 -4.15
N ALA A 94 -7.17 -10.07 -3.11
CA ALA A 94 -5.95 -10.88 -3.19
C ALA A 94 -6.12 -12.05 -4.17
N SER A 95 -7.30 -12.68 -4.17
CA SER A 95 -7.61 -13.81 -5.06
C SER A 95 -7.69 -13.40 -6.54
N LEU A 96 -8.24 -12.20 -6.81
CA LEU A 96 -8.45 -11.71 -8.17
C LEU A 96 -7.24 -10.97 -8.75
N GLN A 97 -6.23 -10.67 -7.93
CA GLN A 97 -5.04 -9.87 -8.30
C GLN A 97 -5.41 -8.52 -8.97
N LEU A 98 -6.58 -7.97 -8.62
CA LEU A 98 -7.02 -6.68 -9.12
C LEU A 98 -6.25 -5.57 -8.40
N PHE A 99 -6.03 -4.45 -9.07
CA PHE A 99 -5.40 -3.28 -8.44
C PHE A 99 -6.32 -2.07 -8.53
N GLY A 100 -6.68 -1.50 -7.38
CA GLY A 100 -7.57 -0.35 -7.33
C GLY A 100 -7.89 0.11 -5.92
N TRP A 101 -8.73 1.13 -5.83
CA TRP A 101 -9.23 1.69 -4.58
C TRP A 101 -10.64 1.18 -4.31
N TRP A 102 -10.79 0.46 -3.21
CA TRP A 102 -12.08 -0.05 -2.76
C TRP A 102 -12.79 0.97 -1.90
N CYS A 103 -14.07 1.19 -2.19
CA CYS A 103 -14.93 2.08 -1.42
C CYS A 103 -16.30 1.44 -1.26
N ARG A 104 -16.70 1.19 -0.03
CA ARG A 104 -18.08 0.80 0.27
C ARG A 104 -18.97 2.03 0.23
N LYS A 105 -20.00 1.99 -0.62
CA LYS A 105 -20.99 3.07 -0.72
C LYS A 105 -22.10 2.88 0.32
N ASP A 106 -22.56 1.66 0.48
CA ASP A 106 -23.63 1.27 1.40
C ASP A 106 -23.50 -0.21 1.82
N GLU A 107 -24.50 -0.74 2.52
CA GLU A 107 -24.49 -2.13 2.99
C GLU A 107 -24.40 -3.15 1.84
N HIS A 108 -24.89 -2.82 0.65
CA HIS A 108 -25.03 -3.77 -0.45
C HIS A 108 -24.12 -3.50 -1.65
N THR A 109 -23.41 -2.37 -1.63
CA THR A 109 -22.65 -1.89 -2.79
C THR A 109 -21.21 -1.55 -2.43
N ILE A 110 -20.29 -2.11 -3.19
CA ILE A 110 -18.87 -1.77 -3.13
C ILE A 110 -18.40 -1.35 -4.53
N PHE A 111 -17.63 -0.27 -4.58
CA PHE A 111 -16.92 0.13 -5.79
C PHE A 111 -15.46 -0.24 -5.72
N LEU A 112 -14.94 -0.70 -6.85
CA LEU A 112 -13.51 -0.79 -7.12
C LEU A 112 -13.13 0.27 -8.16
N TYR A 113 -12.36 1.27 -7.75
CA TYR A 113 -11.90 2.37 -8.60
C TYR A 113 -10.49 2.11 -9.14
N PHE A 114 -10.34 2.21 -10.45
CA PHE A 114 -9.09 2.10 -11.17
C PHE A 114 -8.49 3.49 -11.47
N ASP A 115 -7.19 3.52 -11.65
CA ASP A 115 -6.44 4.71 -12.07
C ASP A 115 -6.64 5.05 -13.55
N SER A 116 -6.96 4.06 -14.40
CA SER A 116 -7.17 4.23 -15.83
C SER A 116 -8.23 3.28 -16.37
N LYS A 117 -8.87 3.68 -17.48
CA LYS A 117 -9.84 2.85 -18.20
C LYS A 117 -9.25 1.52 -18.71
N ALA A 118 -7.95 1.50 -19.01
CA ALA A 118 -7.26 0.29 -19.50
C ALA A 118 -7.25 -0.84 -18.45
N ASN A 119 -7.32 -0.48 -17.17
CA ASN A 119 -7.35 -1.45 -16.07
C ASN A 119 -8.78 -1.94 -15.74
N LEU A 120 -9.81 -1.37 -16.37
CA LEU A 120 -11.21 -1.78 -16.18
C LEU A 120 -11.60 -3.05 -16.96
N GLY A 121 -10.77 -3.48 -17.93
CA GLY A 121 -11.03 -4.61 -18.81
C GLY A 121 -9.95 -5.70 -18.78
N LYS A 122 -9.12 -5.70 -17.73
CA LYS A 122 -8.22 -6.81 -17.38
C LYS A 122 -8.92 -7.70 -16.36
#